data_AF-A0AAU9N189-F1
#
_entry.id   AF-A0AAU9N189-F1
#
_cell.length_a   1.000
_cell.length_b   1.000
_cell.length_c   1.000
_cell.angle_alpha   90.00
_cell.angle_beta   90.00
_cell.angle_gamma   90.00
#
_symmetry.space_group_name_H-M   'P 1'
#
loop_
_entity.id
_entity.type
_entity.pdbx_description
1 polymer ?
#
loop_
_entity_poly.entity_id
_entity_poly.type
_entity_poly.pdbx_seq_one_letter_code
_entity_poly.pdbx_strand_id
1 'polypeptide(L)'
;MNLNPRTGQIYVEHPILPGGARNYPASGMSALLPLKLGPDNLFPLNVEVVVCGGNKHTAFEMVDAKHVKDKVFVPALQDCHRIHPMNKGAKWENEQDMPTPRVMGDLLHLPTGDLLMINGAKKGTAAWDDAIDPNFAPVLYTPFKRMGKRFREMKPTNIARMYHSTSALLPDTRILVAGSNPNQFYTFNVPFPTELRVEKFSPHYLDRALDKDRPTIIEPTTDKVLKYRAPFKITVQFKSNIVLQPGEAKITLIYPPFTTHGFSQNQRLIVPTIKEINNNVITALAPPCGKIAPPGYYMMFVNRLGVPGHGIWVHID
;
A
#
# COMPACT_ATOMS: atom_id res chain seq x y z
N MET A 1 15.68 6.30 -11.37
CA MET A 1 16.31 7.64 -11.40
C MET A 1 15.67 8.54 -10.36
N ASN A 2 16.42 9.49 -9.80
CA ASN A 2 15.90 10.67 -9.10
C ASN A 2 15.98 11.85 -10.08
N LEU A 3 14.85 12.50 -10.34
CA LEU A 3 14.73 13.55 -11.34
C LEU A 3 14.04 14.80 -10.77
N ASN A 4 14.35 15.96 -11.32
CA ASN A 4 13.59 17.18 -11.06
C ASN A 4 12.31 17.16 -11.90
N PRO A 5 11.11 17.07 -11.30
CA PRO A 5 9.88 16.96 -12.07
C PRO A 5 9.52 18.22 -12.87
N ARG A 6 10.15 19.37 -12.57
CA ARG A 6 9.92 20.64 -13.28
C ARG A 6 10.87 20.84 -14.45
N THR A 7 12.11 20.42 -14.33
CA THR A 7 13.15 20.64 -15.36
C THR A 7 13.49 19.39 -16.16
N GLY A 8 13.06 18.20 -15.70
CA GLY A 8 13.46 16.92 -16.28
C GLY A 8 14.90 16.51 -15.97
N GLN A 9 15.67 17.36 -15.28
CA GLN A 9 17.08 17.08 -14.96
C GLN A 9 17.19 15.82 -14.10
N ILE A 10 18.03 14.89 -14.54
CA ILE A 10 18.36 13.67 -13.79
C ILE A 10 19.48 14.01 -12.80
N TYR A 11 19.22 13.81 -11.51
CA TYR A 11 20.22 13.99 -10.46
C TYR A 11 20.98 12.71 -10.15
N VAL A 12 20.27 11.58 -10.21
CA VAL A 12 20.82 10.25 -9.92
C VAL A 12 20.17 9.24 -10.84
N GLU A 13 20.99 8.47 -11.55
CA GLU A 13 20.54 7.25 -12.19
C GLU A 13 20.66 6.08 -11.22
N HIS A 14 19.61 5.28 -11.13
CA HIS A 14 19.58 4.09 -10.28
C HIS A 14 19.84 2.86 -11.15
N PRO A 15 20.43 1.78 -10.62
CA PRO A 15 20.65 0.56 -11.39
C PRO A 15 19.34 0.01 -11.96
N ILE A 16 19.45 -0.72 -13.06
CA ILE A 16 18.32 -1.43 -13.66
C ILE A 16 17.87 -2.51 -12.67
N LEU A 17 16.56 -2.55 -12.42
CA LEU A 17 15.94 -3.58 -11.59
C LEU A 17 16.03 -4.94 -12.31
N PRO A 18 16.55 -6.01 -11.69
CA PRO A 18 16.61 -7.33 -12.31
C PRO A 18 15.23 -7.99 -12.44
N GLY A 19 15.18 -9.08 -13.21
CA GLY A 19 13.97 -9.86 -13.46
C GLY A 19 13.35 -9.51 -14.81
N GLY A 20 12.41 -8.56 -14.83
CA GLY A 20 11.72 -8.16 -16.06
C GLY A 20 11.07 -6.79 -15.96
N ALA A 21 10.13 -6.53 -16.87
CA ALA A 21 9.38 -5.28 -16.91
C ALA A 21 8.41 -5.18 -15.73
N ARG A 22 8.34 -3.98 -15.14
CA ARG A 22 7.40 -3.62 -14.07
C ARG A 22 6.41 -2.53 -14.50
N ASN A 23 6.74 -1.77 -15.54
CA ASN A 23 5.85 -0.76 -16.09
C ASN A 23 4.78 -1.42 -16.96
N TYR A 24 3.73 -0.67 -17.30
CA TYR A 24 2.75 -1.10 -18.29
C TYR A 24 3.48 -1.57 -19.57
N PRO A 25 3.07 -2.69 -20.17
CA PRO A 25 1.92 -3.56 -19.81
C PRO A 25 2.24 -4.67 -18.80
N ALA A 26 3.49 -4.87 -18.42
CA ALA A 26 3.85 -5.88 -17.43
C ALA A 26 3.32 -5.56 -16.03
N SER A 27 3.12 -4.28 -15.70
CA SER A 27 2.37 -3.77 -14.54
C SER A 27 2.63 -4.49 -13.21
N GLY A 28 3.86 -4.41 -12.72
CA GLY A 28 4.22 -4.76 -11.35
C GLY A 28 3.72 -3.74 -10.35
N MET A 29 3.69 -4.14 -9.07
CA MET A 29 3.29 -3.29 -7.96
C MET A 29 4.50 -2.55 -7.37
N SER A 30 4.28 -1.37 -6.81
CA SER A 30 5.32 -0.64 -6.07
C SER A 30 4.75 0.14 -4.91
N ALA A 31 5.55 0.35 -3.86
CA ALA A 31 5.21 1.23 -2.76
C ALA A 31 6.47 1.84 -2.12
N LEU A 32 6.34 3.08 -1.66
CA LEU A 32 7.25 3.64 -0.66
C LEU A 32 6.89 2.99 0.68
N LEU A 33 7.85 2.38 1.37
CA LEU A 33 7.62 1.81 2.69
C LEU A 33 7.32 2.90 3.73
N PRO A 34 6.66 2.56 4.85
CA PRO A 34 6.34 3.53 5.91
C PRO A 34 7.49 4.46 6.29
N LEU A 35 7.25 5.77 6.21
CA LEU A 35 8.20 6.78 6.64
C LEU A 35 8.09 6.97 8.15
N LYS A 36 8.87 6.20 8.91
CA LYS A 36 8.98 6.37 10.36
C LYS A 36 9.88 7.54 10.69
N LEU A 37 9.33 8.56 11.34
CA LEU A 37 10.11 9.74 11.75
C LEU A 37 11.05 9.38 12.89
N GLY A 38 12.25 9.98 12.87
CA GLY A 38 13.24 9.82 13.92
C GLY A 38 12.84 10.49 15.24
N PRO A 39 13.55 10.20 16.35
CA PRO A 39 13.28 10.83 17.65
C PRO A 39 13.38 12.37 17.65
N ASP A 40 14.22 12.92 16.78
CA ASP A 40 14.43 14.35 16.54
C ASP A 40 13.36 14.98 15.63
N ASN A 41 12.51 14.15 15.00
CA ASN A 41 11.48 14.55 14.05
C ASN A 41 12.02 15.33 12.83
N LEU A 42 13.29 15.18 12.46
CA LEU A 42 13.88 15.93 11.35
C LEU A 42 13.84 15.16 10.02
N PHE A 43 14.08 13.86 10.07
CA PHE A 43 14.14 12.99 8.90
C PHE A 43 13.46 11.63 9.18
N PRO A 44 12.90 10.97 8.15
CA PRO A 44 12.51 9.59 8.26
C PRO A 44 13.75 8.72 8.48
N LEU A 45 13.64 7.73 9.36
CA LEU A 45 14.70 6.76 9.66
C LEU A 45 15.10 5.94 8.44
N ASN A 46 14.18 5.78 7.48
CA ASN A 46 14.43 5.07 6.25
C ASN A 46 13.49 5.58 5.13
N VAL A 47 14.04 5.71 3.92
CA VAL A 47 13.29 5.98 2.68
C VAL A 47 13.60 4.83 1.74
N GLU A 48 12.63 3.96 1.56
CA GLU A 48 12.84 2.69 0.86
C GLU A 48 11.64 2.34 -0.01
N VAL A 49 11.91 1.94 -1.25
CA VAL A 49 10.89 1.57 -2.23
C VAL A 49 10.96 0.08 -2.44
N VAL A 50 9.81 -0.58 -2.42
CA VAL A 50 9.65 -1.97 -2.84
C VAL A 50 8.96 -2.02 -4.21
N VAL A 51 9.41 -2.93 -5.07
CA VAL A 51 8.78 -3.25 -6.35
C VAL A 51 8.62 -4.76 -6.45
N CYS A 52 7.43 -5.22 -6.81
CA CYS A 52 7.05 -6.64 -6.79
C CYS A 52 6.24 -7.03 -8.02
N GLY A 53 6.49 -8.23 -8.55
CA GLY A 53 5.70 -8.76 -9.66
C GLY A 53 5.87 -7.98 -10.96
N GLY A 54 5.06 -8.25 -11.96
CA GLY A 54 5.30 -7.82 -13.32
C GLY A 54 5.51 -9.02 -14.23
N ASN A 55 6.22 -8.86 -15.35
CA ASN A 55 6.45 -9.96 -16.28
C ASN A 55 7.74 -9.78 -17.08
N LYS A 56 8.13 -10.78 -17.88
CA LYS A 56 9.23 -10.68 -18.84
C LYS A 56 8.98 -9.51 -19.81
N HIS A 57 10.05 -8.88 -20.30
CA HIS A 57 9.94 -7.77 -21.26
C HIS A 57 9.15 -8.13 -22.52
N THR A 58 9.22 -9.39 -22.96
CA THR A 58 8.55 -9.90 -24.15
C THR A 58 7.12 -10.39 -23.89
N ALA A 59 6.64 -10.40 -22.63
CA ALA A 59 5.39 -11.07 -22.29
C ALA A 59 4.17 -10.49 -23.01
N PHE A 60 4.17 -9.18 -23.27
CA PHE A 60 3.07 -8.49 -23.96
C PHE A 60 2.96 -8.87 -25.43
N GLU A 61 4.09 -8.92 -26.14
CA GLU A 61 4.14 -9.32 -27.55
C GLU A 61 3.65 -10.76 -27.75
N MET A 62 3.63 -11.57 -26.69
CA MET A 62 3.15 -12.95 -26.71
C MET A 62 1.64 -13.09 -26.44
N VAL A 63 0.94 -12.03 -26.03
CA VAL A 63 -0.50 -12.08 -25.71
C VAL A 63 -1.33 -11.04 -26.47
N ASP A 64 -0.75 -9.91 -26.84
CA ASP A 64 -1.49 -8.84 -27.48
C ASP A 64 -1.91 -9.23 -28.91
N ALA A 65 -3.18 -9.02 -29.22
CA ALA A 65 -3.80 -9.45 -30.46
C ALA A 65 -3.26 -8.75 -31.72
N LYS A 66 -2.48 -7.67 -31.58
CA LYS A 66 -1.77 -7.03 -32.71
C LYS A 66 -0.50 -7.78 -33.07
N HIS A 67 0.06 -8.57 -32.15
CA HIS A 67 1.32 -9.28 -32.32
C HIS A 67 1.13 -10.77 -32.63
N VAL A 68 0.10 -11.41 -32.05
CA VAL A 68 -0.13 -12.86 -32.19
C VAL A 68 -1.58 -13.22 -32.44
N LYS A 69 -1.80 -14.36 -33.10
CA LYS A 69 -3.14 -15.00 -33.21
C LYS A 69 -3.41 -15.93 -32.03
N ASP A 70 -2.41 -16.72 -31.65
CA ASP A 70 -2.47 -17.65 -30.52
C ASP A 70 -1.76 -17.03 -29.31
N LYS A 71 -2.52 -16.67 -28.29
CA LYS A 71 -1.99 -16.02 -27.08
C LYS A 71 -1.22 -17.02 -26.22
N VAL A 72 -0.02 -16.62 -25.78
CA VAL A 72 0.80 -17.36 -24.80
C VAL A 72 0.92 -16.53 -23.53
N PHE A 73 0.10 -16.87 -22.53
CA PHE A 73 0.08 -16.19 -21.24
C PHE A 73 1.30 -16.58 -20.40
N VAL A 74 2.38 -15.80 -20.51
CA VAL A 74 3.62 -16.00 -19.76
C VAL A 74 3.36 -15.85 -18.25
N PRO A 75 3.86 -16.77 -17.40
CA PRO A 75 3.78 -16.62 -15.95
C PRO A 75 4.40 -15.29 -15.50
N ALA A 76 3.67 -14.55 -14.67
CA ALA A 76 4.14 -13.31 -14.08
C ALA A 76 5.31 -13.58 -13.12
N LEU A 77 6.04 -12.53 -12.77
CA LEU A 77 7.13 -12.62 -11.82
C LEU A 77 6.60 -12.79 -10.39
N GLN A 78 7.29 -13.61 -9.59
CA GLN A 78 7.07 -13.75 -8.14
C GLN A 78 8.00 -12.83 -7.32
N ASP A 79 9.05 -12.31 -7.94
CA ASP A 79 10.12 -11.63 -7.22
C ASP A 79 9.70 -10.24 -6.74
N CYS A 80 10.35 -9.83 -5.66
CA CYS A 80 10.29 -8.51 -5.11
C CYS A 80 11.72 -7.99 -4.91
N HIS A 81 11.90 -6.69 -5.05
CA HIS A 81 13.18 -6.03 -4.81
C HIS A 81 12.96 -4.72 -4.08
N ARG A 82 13.95 -4.33 -3.28
CA ARG A 82 13.94 -3.10 -2.50
C ARG A 82 15.13 -2.24 -2.85
N ILE A 83 14.95 -0.93 -2.73
CA ILE A 83 16.03 0.05 -2.94
C ILE A 83 15.87 1.18 -1.94
N HIS A 84 17.00 1.68 -1.46
CA HIS A 84 17.11 2.92 -0.70
C HIS A 84 17.56 4.05 -1.65
N PRO A 85 16.63 4.72 -2.36
CA PRO A 85 16.97 5.62 -3.47
C PRO A 85 17.69 6.90 -3.04
N MET A 86 17.75 7.18 -1.73
CA MET A 86 18.45 8.33 -1.17
C MET A 86 19.90 8.02 -0.77
N ASN A 87 20.30 6.74 -0.77
CA ASN A 87 21.68 6.35 -0.45
C ASN A 87 22.60 6.59 -1.66
N LYS A 88 23.83 7.06 -1.40
CA LYS A 88 24.85 7.16 -2.44
C LYS A 88 25.19 5.76 -2.95
N GLY A 89 25.13 5.56 -4.26
CA GLY A 89 25.37 4.24 -4.87
C GLY A 89 24.30 3.21 -4.52
N ALA A 90 23.03 3.64 -4.43
CA ALA A 90 21.89 2.78 -4.16
C ALA A 90 21.89 1.52 -5.06
N LYS A 91 21.59 0.37 -4.45
CA LYS A 91 21.50 -0.92 -5.14
C LYS A 91 20.14 -1.54 -4.89
N TRP A 92 19.69 -2.36 -5.85
CA TRP A 92 18.57 -3.25 -5.63
C TRP A 92 19.00 -4.39 -4.72
N GLU A 93 18.19 -4.66 -3.71
CA GLU A 93 18.32 -5.78 -2.80
C GLU A 93 17.15 -6.73 -3.04
N ASN A 94 17.42 -8.03 -3.07
CA ASN A 94 16.36 -9.03 -3.17
C ASN A 94 15.48 -8.96 -1.92
N GLU A 95 14.17 -8.92 -2.13
CA GLU A 95 13.18 -9.16 -1.09
C GLU A 95 12.68 -10.61 -1.20
N GLN A 96 11.97 -11.10 -0.18
CA GLN A 96 11.30 -12.39 -0.23
C GLN A 96 10.41 -12.48 -1.48
N ASP A 97 10.36 -13.64 -2.13
CA ASP A 97 9.42 -13.88 -3.21
C ASP A 97 7.98 -13.89 -2.68
N MET A 98 7.07 -13.34 -3.48
CA MET A 98 5.64 -13.41 -3.21
C MET A 98 5.16 -14.87 -3.23
N PRO A 99 4.11 -15.23 -2.46
CA PRO A 99 3.52 -16.57 -2.49
C PRO A 99 3.02 -16.99 -3.88
N THR A 100 2.53 -16.03 -4.67
CA THR A 100 2.04 -16.24 -6.03
C THR A 100 2.58 -15.16 -6.98
N PRO A 101 2.77 -15.48 -8.27
CA PRO A 101 3.17 -14.48 -9.25
C PRO A 101 2.04 -13.48 -9.46
N ARG A 102 2.38 -12.22 -9.75
CA ARG A 102 1.36 -11.18 -9.86
C ARG A 102 1.72 -10.12 -10.90
N VAL A 103 0.80 -9.89 -11.82
CA VAL A 103 0.68 -8.70 -12.67
C VAL A 103 -0.59 -7.94 -12.27
N MET A 104 -0.60 -6.62 -12.48
CA MET A 104 -1.74 -5.71 -12.34
C MET A 104 -2.45 -5.79 -10.98
N GLY A 105 -1.67 -6.09 -9.94
CA GLY A 105 -2.14 -5.98 -8.55
C GLY A 105 -2.02 -4.55 -8.03
N ASP A 106 -2.65 -4.30 -6.88
CA ASP A 106 -2.48 -3.09 -6.08
C ASP A 106 -1.65 -3.41 -4.83
N LEU A 107 -0.82 -2.46 -4.37
CA LEU A 107 -0.03 -2.58 -3.13
C LEU A 107 -0.34 -1.41 -2.18
N LEU A 108 -1.30 -1.61 -1.29
CA LEU A 108 -1.85 -0.57 -0.42
C LEU A 108 -1.21 -0.57 0.97
N HIS A 109 -1.05 0.61 1.58
CA HIS A 109 -0.75 0.71 3.00
C HIS A 109 -1.96 0.34 3.87
N LEU A 110 -1.68 -0.32 4.99
CA LEU A 110 -2.63 -0.55 6.06
C LEU A 110 -2.31 0.37 7.26
N PRO A 111 -3.29 0.69 8.12
CA PRO A 111 -3.08 1.45 9.35
C PRO A 111 -2.06 0.84 10.33
N THR A 112 -1.71 -0.44 10.17
CA THR A 112 -0.66 -1.10 10.98
C THR A 112 0.75 -0.65 10.59
N GLY A 113 0.92 -0.06 9.40
CA GLY A 113 2.19 0.13 8.71
C GLY A 113 2.58 -1.05 7.80
N ASP A 114 1.82 -2.13 7.80
CA ASP A 114 2.00 -3.20 6.82
C ASP A 114 1.43 -2.80 5.45
N LEU A 115 1.65 -3.63 4.44
CA LEU A 115 1.08 -3.45 3.11
C LEU A 115 0.17 -4.63 2.74
N LEU A 116 -0.78 -4.39 1.87
CA LEU A 116 -1.67 -5.40 1.30
C LEU A 116 -1.49 -5.45 -0.21
N MET A 117 -1.08 -6.61 -0.72
CA MET A 117 -1.17 -6.93 -2.14
C MET A 117 -2.56 -7.50 -2.42
N ILE A 118 -3.27 -6.94 -3.39
CA ILE A 118 -4.62 -7.39 -3.77
C ILE A 118 -4.81 -7.24 -5.29
N ASN A 119 -5.83 -7.91 -5.85
CA ASN A 119 -6.14 -7.89 -7.29
C ASN A 119 -5.04 -8.49 -8.19
N GLY A 120 -5.32 -8.59 -9.47
CA GLY A 120 -4.38 -9.02 -10.50
C GLY A 120 -4.42 -10.50 -10.85
N ALA A 121 -3.47 -10.91 -11.69
CA ALA A 121 -3.43 -12.26 -12.27
C ALA A 121 -2.02 -12.87 -12.18
N LYS A 122 -1.96 -14.19 -12.37
CA LYS A 122 -0.72 -14.98 -12.30
C LYS A 122 -0.03 -15.12 -13.65
N LYS A 123 -0.73 -14.90 -14.77
CA LYS A 123 -0.18 -15.07 -16.12
C LYS A 123 -0.68 -13.99 -17.07
N GLY A 124 0.16 -13.61 -18.02
CA GLY A 124 -0.12 -12.58 -19.02
C GLY A 124 0.29 -11.17 -18.58
N THR A 125 -0.38 -10.15 -19.12
CA THR A 125 -0.08 -8.74 -18.90
C THR A 125 -1.33 -7.91 -18.63
N ALA A 126 -1.15 -6.67 -18.18
CA ALA A 126 -2.21 -5.68 -18.27
C ALA A 126 -2.55 -5.40 -19.75
N ALA A 127 -3.79 -5.02 -20.00
CA ALA A 127 -4.50 -4.82 -21.29
C ALA A 127 -5.75 -5.72 -21.35
N TRP A 128 -6.49 -5.61 -22.45
CA TRP A 128 -7.74 -6.34 -22.63
C TRP A 128 -7.49 -7.77 -23.08
N ASP A 129 -8.15 -8.73 -22.43
CA ASP A 129 -8.07 -10.16 -22.74
C ASP A 129 -6.64 -10.76 -22.70
N ASP A 130 -5.70 -10.07 -22.06
CA ASP A 130 -4.25 -10.37 -22.10
C ASP A 130 -3.73 -11.06 -20.83
N ALA A 131 -4.63 -11.45 -19.92
CA ALA A 131 -4.28 -12.16 -18.70
C ALA A 131 -5.30 -13.25 -18.33
N ILE A 132 -4.79 -14.28 -17.67
CA ILE A 132 -5.56 -15.42 -17.13
C ILE A 132 -5.06 -15.80 -15.74
N ASP A 133 -5.75 -16.74 -15.08
CA ASP A 133 -5.41 -17.26 -13.75
C ASP A 133 -5.41 -16.15 -12.68
N PRO A 134 -6.59 -15.67 -12.25
CA PRO A 134 -6.72 -14.58 -11.29
C PRO A 134 -6.07 -14.89 -9.94
N ASN A 135 -5.53 -13.86 -9.30
CA ASN A 135 -5.14 -13.93 -7.90
C ASN A 135 -6.35 -13.63 -7.00
N PHE A 136 -6.96 -14.69 -6.44
CA PHE A 136 -8.09 -14.57 -5.53
C PHE A 136 -7.70 -14.22 -4.08
N ALA A 137 -6.50 -14.63 -3.64
CA ALA A 137 -6.02 -14.36 -2.29
C ALA A 137 -5.27 -13.02 -2.23
N PRO A 138 -5.68 -12.09 -1.36
CA PRO A 138 -4.84 -10.97 -0.95
C PRO A 138 -3.62 -11.49 -0.18
N VAL A 139 -2.50 -10.78 -0.22
CA VAL A 139 -1.29 -11.11 0.52
C VAL A 139 -0.93 -9.97 1.45
N LEU A 140 -0.90 -10.26 2.76
CA LEU A 140 -0.36 -9.34 3.74
C LEU A 140 1.17 -9.34 3.64
N TYR A 141 1.74 -8.16 3.46
CA TYR A 141 3.18 -7.93 3.42
C TYR A 141 3.63 -7.12 4.63
N THR A 142 4.50 -7.74 5.44
CA THR A 142 5.04 -7.20 6.69
C THR A 142 6.56 -6.97 6.54
N PRO A 143 6.98 -5.84 5.94
CA PRO A 143 8.33 -5.65 5.37
C PRO A 143 9.48 -5.72 6.39
N PHE A 144 9.18 -5.54 7.68
CA PHE A 144 10.17 -5.52 8.76
C PHE A 144 10.24 -6.83 9.56
N LYS A 145 9.44 -7.85 9.21
CA LYS A 145 9.64 -9.20 9.76
C LYS A 145 10.90 -9.83 9.19
N ARG A 146 11.37 -10.90 9.83
CA ARG A 146 12.47 -11.72 9.30
C ARG A 146 12.12 -12.25 7.91
N MET A 147 13.11 -12.30 7.01
CA MET A 147 13.01 -12.97 5.72
C MET A 147 12.39 -14.37 5.88
N GLY A 148 11.50 -14.75 4.96
CA GLY A 148 10.71 -15.98 5.01
C GLY A 148 9.41 -15.88 5.84
N LYS A 149 9.17 -14.77 6.55
CA LYS A 149 7.96 -14.52 7.34
C LYS A 149 7.25 -13.21 6.96
N ARG A 150 7.63 -12.58 5.85
CA ARG A 150 7.14 -11.25 5.45
C ARG A 150 5.79 -11.32 4.74
N PHE A 151 5.53 -12.38 3.98
CA PHE A 151 4.25 -12.60 3.29
C PHE A 151 3.35 -13.60 4.00
N ARG A 152 2.05 -13.32 3.98
CA ARG A 152 1.00 -14.25 4.43
C ARG A 152 -0.22 -14.09 3.54
N GLU A 153 -0.67 -15.17 2.91
CA GLU A 153 -1.93 -15.18 2.17
C GLU A 153 -3.12 -15.00 3.13
N MET A 154 -4.10 -14.25 2.68
CA MET A 154 -5.33 -13.93 3.40
C MET A 154 -6.50 -14.69 2.78
N LYS A 155 -7.67 -14.62 3.42
CA LYS A 155 -8.88 -15.29 2.92
C LYS A 155 -9.21 -14.82 1.49
N PRO A 156 -9.38 -15.75 0.52
CA PRO A 156 -9.63 -15.40 -0.87
C PRO A 156 -11.06 -14.88 -1.10
N THR A 157 -11.23 -14.09 -2.16
CA THR A 157 -12.54 -13.80 -2.78
C THR A 157 -12.85 -14.84 -3.86
N ASN A 158 -14.10 -14.89 -4.33
CA ASN A 158 -14.49 -15.64 -5.52
C ASN A 158 -14.66 -14.72 -6.75
N ILE A 159 -14.34 -13.43 -6.63
CA ILE A 159 -14.43 -12.45 -7.72
C ILE A 159 -13.05 -12.21 -8.31
N ALA A 160 -12.89 -12.45 -9.61
CA ALA A 160 -11.67 -12.15 -10.34
C ALA A 160 -11.53 -10.63 -10.53
N ARG A 161 -10.54 -10.02 -9.87
CA ARG A 161 -10.22 -8.59 -10.00
C ARG A 161 -9.01 -8.44 -10.93
N MET A 162 -9.27 -8.37 -12.23
CA MET A 162 -8.29 -8.35 -13.32
C MET A 162 -7.95 -6.91 -13.76
N TYR A 163 -7.57 -6.70 -15.03
CA TYR A 163 -7.25 -5.38 -15.58
C TYR A 163 -8.40 -4.37 -15.37
N HIS A 164 -8.07 -3.13 -14.99
CA HIS A 164 -9.02 -2.11 -14.50
C HIS A 164 -9.72 -2.42 -13.16
N SER A 165 -9.20 -3.33 -12.33
CA SER A 165 -9.56 -3.34 -10.92
C SER A 165 -8.96 -2.14 -10.18
N THR A 166 -9.54 -1.77 -9.05
CA THR A 166 -8.99 -0.76 -8.13
C THR A 166 -9.28 -1.12 -6.69
N SER A 167 -8.51 -0.53 -5.77
CA SER A 167 -8.71 -0.68 -4.34
C SER A 167 -8.34 0.58 -3.56
N ALA A 168 -9.00 0.77 -2.42
CA ALA A 168 -8.78 1.91 -1.53
C ALA A 168 -8.97 1.55 -0.05
N LEU A 169 -8.09 2.04 0.82
CA LEU A 169 -8.27 1.97 2.27
C LEU A 169 -9.36 2.94 2.71
N LEU A 170 -10.26 2.48 3.58
CA LEU A 170 -11.34 3.28 4.16
C LEU A 170 -11.02 3.70 5.62
N PRO A 171 -11.67 4.75 6.14
CA PRO A 171 -11.53 5.16 7.55
C PRO A 171 -11.90 4.07 8.56
N ASP A 172 -12.80 3.15 8.21
CA ASP A 172 -13.15 1.99 9.04
C ASP A 172 -12.12 0.84 8.97
N THR A 173 -10.95 1.09 8.37
CA THR A 173 -9.82 0.17 8.19
C THR A 173 -10.09 -1.01 7.25
N ARG A 174 -11.25 -1.04 6.57
CA ARG A 174 -11.51 -2.01 5.50
C ARG A 174 -10.95 -1.52 4.16
N ILE A 175 -10.79 -2.44 3.22
CA ILE A 175 -10.34 -2.14 1.87
C ILE A 175 -11.53 -2.25 0.92
N LEU A 176 -11.89 -1.14 0.27
CA LEU A 176 -12.82 -1.14 -0.84
C LEU A 176 -12.16 -1.78 -2.05
N VAL A 177 -12.84 -2.68 -2.75
CA VAL A 177 -12.35 -3.35 -3.96
C VAL A 177 -13.43 -3.28 -5.04
N ALA A 178 -13.08 -2.74 -6.21
CA ALA A 178 -14.00 -2.50 -7.31
C ALA A 178 -13.37 -2.83 -8.68
N GLY A 179 -14.17 -2.78 -9.75
CA GLY A 179 -13.78 -3.27 -11.09
C GLY A 179 -13.70 -4.81 -11.10
N SER A 180 -13.14 -5.48 -12.07
CA SER A 180 -12.39 -5.08 -13.24
C SER A 180 -13.25 -4.94 -14.49
N ASN A 181 -12.67 -4.32 -15.52
CA ASN A 181 -13.14 -4.47 -16.88
C ASN A 181 -11.95 -4.89 -17.77
N PRO A 182 -11.63 -6.20 -17.83
CA PRO A 182 -10.54 -6.70 -18.65
C PRO A 182 -10.93 -6.80 -20.14
N ASN A 183 -12.06 -6.22 -20.55
CA ASN A 183 -12.59 -6.27 -21.91
C ASN A 183 -12.63 -4.86 -22.53
N GLN A 184 -12.58 -4.77 -23.86
CA GLN A 184 -12.69 -3.50 -24.58
C GLN A 184 -14.03 -2.78 -24.33
N PHE A 185 -15.11 -3.54 -24.19
CA PHE A 185 -16.47 -3.05 -23.94
C PHE A 185 -17.06 -3.70 -22.69
N TYR A 186 -18.32 -3.36 -22.37
CA TYR A 186 -19.07 -4.06 -21.32
C TYR A 186 -19.49 -5.44 -21.82
N THR A 187 -18.81 -6.47 -21.34
CA THR A 187 -18.98 -7.84 -21.82
C THR A 187 -19.20 -8.78 -20.64
N PHE A 188 -20.28 -9.56 -20.68
CA PHE A 188 -20.69 -10.41 -19.56
C PHE A 188 -20.59 -11.92 -19.83
N ASN A 189 -20.61 -12.33 -21.10
CA ASN A 189 -20.58 -13.76 -21.49
C ASN A 189 -19.15 -14.21 -21.85
N VAL A 190 -18.19 -13.95 -20.96
CA VAL A 190 -16.76 -14.26 -21.14
C VAL A 190 -16.17 -14.76 -19.81
N PRO A 191 -14.99 -15.42 -19.80
CA PRO A 191 -14.40 -15.95 -18.57
C PRO A 191 -14.18 -14.92 -17.46
N PHE A 192 -13.84 -13.68 -17.84
CA PHE A 192 -13.65 -12.56 -16.91
C PHE A 192 -14.58 -11.40 -17.32
N PRO A 193 -15.85 -11.43 -16.92
CA PRO A 193 -16.82 -10.43 -17.32
C PRO A 193 -16.49 -9.06 -16.71
N THR A 194 -17.07 -8.00 -17.28
CA THR A 194 -17.09 -6.69 -16.65
C THR A 194 -17.75 -6.79 -15.27
N GLU A 195 -17.00 -6.49 -14.21
CA GLU A 195 -17.43 -6.65 -12.82
C GLU A 195 -17.92 -5.32 -12.25
N LEU A 196 -19.21 -5.28 -11.91
CA LEU A 196 -19.90 -4.09 -11.41
C LEU A 196 -20.09 -4.12 -9.89
N ARG A 197 -19.87 -5.26 -9.25
CA ARG A 197 -20.01 -5.40 -7.79
C ARG A 197 -18.79 -4.80 -7.09
N VAL A 198 -19.04 -4.27 -5.90
CA VAL A 198 -18.00 -3.74 -5.02
C VAL A 198 -17.91 -4.63 -3.77
N GLU A 199 -16.69 -4.96 -3.35
CA GLU A 199 -16.43 -5.71 -2.13
C GLU A 199 -15.75 -4.82 -1.08
N LYS A 200 -15.92 -5.19 0.20
CA LYS A 200 -15.08 -4.70 1.29
C LYS A 200 -14.29 -5.86 1.86
N PHE A 201 -12.99 -5.88 1.64
CA PHE A 201 -12.10 -6.81 2.31
C PHE A 201 -11.86 -6.34 3.76
N SER A 202 -12.03 -7.26 4.71
CA SER A 202 -11.81 -7.00 6.14
C SER A 202 -10.51 -7.69 6.57
N PRO A 203 -9.43 -6.93 6.82
CA PRO A 203 -8.15 -7.52 7.23
C PRO A 203 -8.22 -8.19 8.61
N HIS A 204 -7.27 -9.08 8.91
CA HIS A 204 -7.23 -9.86 10.15
C HIS A 204 -7.32 -9.05 11.45
N TYR A 205 -6.87 -7.80 11.46
CA TYR A 205 -6.95 -6.94 12.65
C TYR A 205 -8.39 -6.47 12.97
N LEU A 206 -9.37 -6.78 12.11
CA LEU A 206 -10.80 -6.56 12.34
C LEU A 206 -11.49 -7.77 12.99
N ASP A 207 -10.74 -8.79 13.42
CA ASP A 207 -11.31 -9.90 14.18
C ASP A 207 -12.00 -9.38 15.46
N ARG A 208 -13.21 -9.89 15.73
CA ARG A 208 -14.02 -9.50 16.89
C ARG A 208 -13.32 -9.80 18.22
N ALA A 209 -12.43 -10.79 18.26
CA ALA A 209 -11.63 -11.11 19.43
C ALA A 209 -10.70 -9.95 19.85
N LEU A 210 -10.40 -9.03 18.92
CA LEU A 210 -9.53 -7.87 19.14
C LEU A 210 -10.30 -6.59 19.49
N ASP A 211 -11.64 -6.62 19.55
CA ASP A 211 -12.44 -5.40 19.72
C ASP A 211 -12.24 -4.69 21.06
N LYS A 212 -11.82 -5.42 22.10
CA LYS A 212 -11.46 -4.82 23.40
C LYS A 212 -10.20 -3.96 23.33
N ASP A 213 -9.28 -4.32 22.44
CA ASP A 213 -7.98 -3.65 22.26
C ASP A 213 -8.04 -2.53 21.21
N ARG A 214 -9.16 -2.39 20.51
CA ARG A 214 -9.34 -1.43 19.43
C ARG A 214 -9.55 0.00 19.98
N PRO A 215 -8.61 0.94 19.72
CA PRO A 215 -8.79 2.32 20.15
C PRO A 215 -9.90 3.01 19.35
N THR A 216 -10.59 3.95 19.97
CA THR A 216 -11.51 4.88 19.30
C THR A 216 -11.00 6.29 19.53
N ILE A 217 -10.77 7.05 18.46
CA ILE A 217 -10.34 8.45 18.55
C ILE A 217 -11.53 9.32 18.97
N ILE A 218 -11.36 10.15 20.01
CA ILE A 218 -12.35 11.13 20.45
C ILE A 218 -12.10 12.43 19.70
N GLU A 219 -12.84 12.63 18.61
CA GLU A 219 -12.69 13.77 17.71
C GLU A 219 -12.80 15.15 18.37
N PRO A 220 -13.74 15.42 19.31
CA PRO A 220 -13.87 16.75 19.92
C PRO A 220 -12.64 17.21 20.71
N THR A 221 -11.81 16.28 21.16
CA THR A 221 -10.61 16.55 21.97
C THR A 221 -9.31 16.20 21.23
N THR A 222 -9.38 15.94 19.92
CA THR A 222 -8.25 15.59 19.08
C THR A 222 -7.97 16.71 18.09
N ASP A 223 -6.71 17.09 17.94
CA ASP A 223 -6.29 18.10 16.97
C ASP A 223 -6.48 17.58 15.53
N LYS A 224 -7.14 18.39 14.70
CA LYS A 224 -7.45 18.05 13.30
C LYS A 224 -6.61 18.80 12.27
N VAL A 225 -5.90 19.84 12.68
CA VAL A 225 -4.98 20.62 11.85
C VAL A 225 -3.59 20.49 12.44
N LEU A 226 -2.69 19.87 11.68
CA LEU A 226 -1.34 19.51 12.13
C LEU A 226 -0.33 20.44 11.47
N LYS A 227 0.12 21.44 12.24
CA LYS A 227 1.13 22.40 11.80
C LYS A 227 2.50 21.74 11.79
N TYR A 228 3.28 21.87 10.72
CA TYR A 228 4.61 21.26 10.65
C TYR A 228 5.47 21.56 11.89
N ARG A 229 6.16 20.53 12.40
CA ARG A 229 7.00 20.55 13.62
C ARG A 229 6.27 20.83 14.93
N ALA A 230 5.00 21.18 14.92
CA ALA A 230 4.23 21.42 16.14
C ALA A 230 3.80 20.10 16.78
N PRO A 231 3.68 20.06 18.12
CA PRO A 231 3.00 18.98 18.79
C PRO A 231 1.49 19.00 18.48
N PHE A 232 0.86 17.84 18.47
CA PHE A 232 -0.58 17.68 18.38
C PHE A 232 -1.05 16.56 19.30
N LYS A 233 -2.29 16.68 19.78
CA LYS A 233 -2.91 15.79 20.76
C LYS A 233 -3.96 14.91 20.12
N ILE A 234 -3.97 13.65 20.53
CA ILE A 234 -4.95 12.64 20.13
C ILE A 234 -5.51 12.01 21.40
N THR A 235 -6.81 12.14 21.60
CA THR A 235 -7.48 11.46 22.71
C THR A 235 -8.08 10.16 22.22
N VAL A 236 -7.84 9.07 22.95
CA VAL A 236 -8.44 7.77 22.63
C VAL A 236 -9.22 7.20 23.80
N GLN A 237 -10.20 6.37 23.46
CA GLN A 237 -10.93 5.53 24.40
C GLN A 237 -10.91 4.06 23.96
N PHE A 238 -11.17 3.17 24.89
CA PHE A 238 -11.32 1.74 24.66
C PHE A 238 -12.68 1.28 25.21
N LYS A 239 -13.20 0.16 24.69
CA LYS A 239 -14.42 -0.46 25.25
C LYS A 239 -14.21 -0.99 26.68
N SER A 240 -12.97 -1.32 27.01
CA SER A 240 -12.52 -1.76 28.34
C SER A 240 -11.70 -0.68 29.02
N ASN A 241 -11.46 -0.80 30.33
CA ASN A 241 -10.68 0.14 31.15
C ASN A 241 -9.15 0.04 30.89
N ILE A 242 -8.75 0.15 29.62
CA ILE A 242 -7.34 0.14 29.19
C ILE A 242 -6.77 1.56 29.33
N VAL A 243 -5.60 1.63 29.94
CA VAL A 243 -4.75 2.83 29.97
C VAL A 243 -3.50 2.55 29.15
N LEU A 244 -3.35 3.28 28.05
CA LEU A 244 -2.22 3.15 27.14
C LEU A 244 -0.90 3.38 27.86
N GLN A 245 0.02 2.44 27.66
CA GLN A 245 1.39 2.57 28.13
C GLN A 245 2.33 3.05 27.01
N PRO A 246 3.46 3.71 27.36
CA PRO A 246 4.50 4.02 26.39
C PRO A 246 4.93 2.78 25.59
N GLY A 247 4.97 2.91 24.26
CA GLY A 247 5.33 1.80 23.35
C GLY A 247 4.17 0.92 22.89
N GLU A 248 2.97 1.05 23.47
CA GLU A 248 1.80 0.29 22.98
C GLU A 248 1.14 0.92 21.76
N ALA A 249 1.23 2.25 21.63
CA ALA A 249 0.57 3.01 20.57
C ALA A 249 1.50 3.29 19.38
N LYS A 250 0.92 3.26 18.18
CA LYS A 250 1.49 3.75 16.94
C LYS A 250 0.48 4.67 16.27
N ILE A 251 0.93 5.85 15.84
CA ILE A 251 0.13 6.76 15.01
C ILE A 251 0.54 6.56 13.56
N THR A 252 -0.42 6.48 12.65
CA THR A 252 -0.15 6.49 11.21
C THR A 252 -0.97 7.57 10.52
N LEU A 253 -0.31 8.39 9.71
CA LEU A 253 -0.95 9.36 8.81
C LEU A 253 -0.82 8.83 7.38
N ILE A 254 -1.95 8.50 6.76
CA ILE A 254 -2.01 7.95 5.41
C ILE A 254 -2.51 9.02 4.46
N TYR A 255 -1.68 9.37 3.48
CA TYR A 255 -2.12 10.15 2.32
C TYR A 255 -2.84 9.19 1.37
N PRO A 256 -4.17 9.33 1.18
CA PRO A 256 -4.94 8.39 0.39
C PRO A 256 -4.46 8.42 -1.06
N PRO A 257 -4.22 7.24 -1.68
CA PRO A 257 -3.82 7.21 -3.07
C PRO A 257 -4.99 7.39 -4.03
N PHE A 258 -4.67 7.84 -5.24
CA PHE A 258 -5.51 7.60 -6.42
C PHE A 258 -5.03 6.32 -7.10
N THR A 259 -5.80 5.24 -6.98
CA THR A 259 -5.42 3.91 -7.50
C THR A 259 -6.13 3.62 -8.82
N THR A 260 -5.35 3.38 -9.87
CA THR A 260 -5.86 2.92 -11.17
C THR A 260 -4.79 2.10 -11.90
N HIS A 261 -5.20 1.12 -12.71
CA HIS A 261 -4.28 0.33 -13.55
C HIS A 261 -3.13 -0.34 -12.77
N GLY A 262 -3.37 -0.79 -11.52
CA GLY A 262 -2.34 -1.39 -10.66
C GLY A 262 -1.35 -0.37 -10.07
N PHE A 263 -1.66 0.93 -10.13
CA PHE A 263 -0.79 2.01 -9.68
C PHE A 263 -1.49 2.94 -8.68
N SER A 264 -0.99 2.95 -7.43
CA SER A 264 -1.48 3.77 -6.33
C SER A 264 -0.69 5.08 -6.23
N GLN A 265 -1.14 6.09 -6.98
CA GLN A 265 -0.49 7.40 -7.07
C GLN A 265 -0.54 8.16 -5.75
N ASN A 266 0.58 8.80 -5.39
CA ASN A 266 0.74 9.60 -4.17
C ASN A 266 0.60 8.84 -2.84
N GLN A 267 0.48 7.50 -2.86
CA GLN A 267 0.41 6.70 -1.64
C GLN A 267 1.59 7.01 -0.71
N ARG A 268 1.29 7.36 0.54
CA ARG A 268 2.33 7.57 1.56
C ARG A 268 1.77 7.29 2.95
N LEU A 269 2.54 6.58 3.76
CA LEU A 269 2.26 6.41 5.19
C LEU A 269 3.39 7.03 6.01
N ILE A 270 3.04 7.95 6.89
CA ILE A 270 3.95 8.55 7.87
C ILE A 270 3.67 7.94 9.24
N VAL A 271 4.72 7.62 9.98
CA VAL A 271 4.63 7.25 11.41
C VAL A 271 5.28 8.38 12.22
N PRO A 272 4.47 9.29 12.80
CA PRO A 272 4.96 10.37 13.63
C PRO A 272 5.62 9.89 14.92
N THR A 273 6.49 10.72 15.49
CA THR A 273 7.11 10.47 16.79
C THR A 273 6.13 10.81 17.91
N ILE A 274 5.82 9.84 18.76
CA ILE A 274 5.08 10.05 20.01
C ILE A 274 6.04 10.60 21.06
N LYS A 275 5.68 11.72 21.69
CA LYS A 275 6.46 12.34 22.77
C LYS A 275 5.98 11.92 24.15
N GLU A 276 4.68 11.79 24.31
CA GLU A 276 4.07 11.51 25.61
C GLU A 276 2.76 10.75 25.42
N ILE A 277 2.46 9.89 26.39
CA ILE A 277 1.13 9.32 26.58
C ILE A 277 0.76 9.55 28.04
N ASN A 278 -0.35 10.24 28.27
CA ASN A 278 -0.87 10.52 29.60
C ASN A 278 -2.39 10.34 29.60
N ASN A 279 -2.92 9.44 30.44
CA ASN A 279 -4.35 9.17 30.56
C ASN A 279 -5.08 9.02 29.21
N ASN A 280 -4.53 8.18 28.31
CA ASN A 280 -5.04 7.95 26.95
C ASN A 280 -5.06 9.19 26.01
N VAL A 281 -4.35 10.25 26.38
CA VAL A 281 -4.01 11.37 25.49
C VAL A 281 -2.59 11.16 24.99
N ILE A 282 -2.45 11.06 23.67
CA ILE A 282 -1.17 10.90 22.97
C ILE A 282 -0.75 12.26 22.45
N THR A 283 0.43 12.73 22.85
CA THR A 283 1.08 13.91 22.25
C THR A 283 2.11 13.42 21.24
N ALA A 284 1.92 13.74 19.97
CA ALA A 284 2.84 13.41 18.88
C ALA A 284 3.36 14.69 18.19
N LEU A 285 4.44 14.58 17.42
CA LEU A 285 4.94 15.69 16.60
C LEU A 285 4.48 15.56 15.16
N ALA A 286 3.90 16.63 14.60
CA ALA A 286 3.58 16.70 13.19
C ALA A 286 4.88 16.59 12.36
N PRO A 287 4.81 16.11 11.09
CA PRO A 287 5.98 15.98 10.23
C PRO A 287 6.80 17.28 10.12
N PRO A 288 8.09 17.21 9.75
CA PRO A 288 8.94 18.40 9.74
C PRO A 288 8.70 19.35 8.56
N CYS A 289 8.24 18.84 7.41
CA CYS A 289 8.00 19.65 6.21
C CYS A 289 7.23 18.90 5.11
N GLY A 290 6.76 19.69 4.13
CA GLY A 290 6.04 19.23 2.93
C GLY A 290 6.80 18.26 2.02
N LYS A 291 8.13 18.16 2.14
CA LYS A 291 8.91 17.17 1.37
C LYS A 291 8.62 15.74 1.85
N ILE A 292 8.46 15.58 3.17
CA ILE A 292 8.20 14.29 3.82
C ILE A 292 6.69 14.00 3.87
N ALA A 293 5.87 15.00 4.15
CA ALA A 293 4.42 14.87 4.14
C ALA A 293 3.82 16.09 3.42
N PRO A 294 3.53 16.01 2.11
CA PRO A 294 2.92 17.12 1.37
C PRO A 294 1.67 17.67 2.06
N PRO A 295 1.40 18.98 2.01
CA PRO A 295 0.18 19.54 2.58
C PRO A 295 -1.08 18.87 2.01
N GLY A 296 -2.11 18.71 2.84
CA GLY A 296 -3.39 18.15 2.44
C GLY A 296 -4.03 17.27 3.49
N TYR A 297 -5.06 16.52 3.07
CA TYR A 297 -5.84 15.64 3.95
C TYR A 297 -5.22 14.25 4.06
N TYR A 298 -5.06 13.80 5.30
CA TYR A 298 -4.58 12.48 5.66
C TYR A 298 -5.64 11.77 6.50
N MET A 299 -5.73 10.46 6.33
CA MET A 299 -6.41 9.62 7.33
C MET A 299 -5.43 9.35 8.47
N MET A 300 -5.78 9.77 9.68
CA MET A 300 -5.04 9.48 10.90
C MET A 300 -5.65 8.29 11.62
N PHE A 301 -4.82 7.30 11.95
CA PHE A 301 -5.20 6.14 12.74
C PHE A 301 -4.34 6.03 14.00
N VAL A 302 -4.95 5.56 15.08
CA VAL A 302 -4.25 5.06 16.26
C VAL A 302 -4.28 3.54 16.21
N ASN A 303 -3.12 2.93 16.35
CA ASN A 303 -2.95 1.48 16.42
C ASN A 303 -2.38 1.09 17.78
N ARG A 304 -3.02 0.16 18.48
CA ARG A 304 -2.49 -0.43 19.72
C ARG A 304 -2.03 -1.86 19.45
N LEU A 305 -0.74 -2.13 19.58
CA LEU A 305 -0.16 -3.48 19.46
C LEU A 305 -0.60 -4.27 18.20
N GLY A 306 -0.77 -3.58 17.07
CA GLY A 306 -1.21 -4.19 15.80
C GLY A 306 -2.72 -4.07 15.53
N VAL A 307 -3.52 -3.54 16.46
CA VAL A 307 -4.97 -3.34 16.32
C VAL A 307 -5.28 -1.87 16.01
N PRO A 308 -5.63 -1.51 14.76
CA PRO A 308 -5.99 -0.14 14.43
C PRO A 308 -7.45 0.16 14.78
N GLY A 309 -7.68 1.39 15.27
CA GLY A 309 -9.00 1.99 15.44
C GLY A 309 -9.57 2.55 14.15
N HIS A 310 -10.81 3.04 14.21
CA HIS A 310 -11.39 3.86 13.15
C HIS A 310 -10.55 5.13 12.97
N GLY A 311 -10.22 5.47 11.73
CA GLY A 311 -9.44 6.64 11.38
C GLY A 311 -10.29 7.91 11.28
N ILE A 312 -9.65 9.06 11.46
CA ILE A 312 -10.28 10.37 11.27
C ILE A 312 -9.51 11.15 10.21
N TRP A 313 -10.17 12.10 9.55
CA TRP A 313 -9.49 13.01 8.63
C TRP A 313 -8.81 14.14 9.40
N VAL A 314 -7.54 14.39 9.08
CA VAL A 314 -6.76 15.52 9.56
C VAL A 314 -6.11 16.24 8.38
N HIS A 315 -5.83 17.52 8.54
CA HIS A 315 -5.14 18.33 7.55
C HIS A 315 -3.71 18.63 8.03
N ILE A 316 -2.72 18.51 7.15
CA ILE A 316 -1.33 18.92 7.45
C ILE A 316 -1.02 20.21 6.68
N ASP A 317 -0.49 21.22 7.38
CA ASP A 317 -0.11 22.52 6.82
C ASP A 317 1.17 23.16 7.42
#